data_AF-A0A9Q2QHE7-F1
#
_entry.id   AF-A0A9Q2QHE7-F1
#
_cell.length_a   1.000
_cell.length_b   1.000
_cell.length_c   1.000
_cell.angle_alpha   90.00
_cell.angle_beta   90.00
_cell.angle_gamma   90.00
#
_symmetry.space_group_name_H-M   'P 1'
#
loop_
_entity.id
_entity.type
_entity.pdbx_description
1 polymer ?
#
loop_
_entity_poly.entity_id
_entity_poly.type
_entity_poly.pdbx_seq_one_letter_code
_entity_poly.pdbx_strand_id
1 'polypeptide(L)'
;MSLSKEKNYLLYLLAKQDYSRKQLFDKLTARENISNDEIVTLLDEFEKHKWLSDDRFARVFIISEISKYRGKRRIVNTAVYQKAVNYLLYNGFNFDEINFAISGEI
;
A
#
# COMPACT_ATOMS: atom_id res chain seq x y z
N MET A 1 13.04 2.38 22.28
CA MET A 1 12.69 3.80 22.06
C MET A 1 11.17 3.91 21.99
N SER A 2 10.56 4.98 22.48
CA SER A 2 9.12 5.18 22.30
C SER A 2 8.86 5.53 20.83
N LEU A 3 8.20 4.65 20.08
CA LEU A 3 7.77 4.84 18.67
C LEU A 3 6.65 5.89 18.52
N SER A 4 6.63 6.89 19.41
CA SER A 4 5.56 7.89 19.52
C SER A 4 5.44 8.73 18.25
N LYS A 5 6.57 9.06 17.59
CA LYS A 5 6.56 9.85 16.36
C LYS A 5 5.95 9.07 15.19
N GLU A 6 6.31 7.80 15.05
CA GLU A 6 5.86 6.91 14.00
C GLU A 6 4.38 6.57 14.19
N LYS A 7 3.97 6.30 15.43
CA LYS A 7 2.57 6.10 15.81
C LYS A 7 1.72 7.33 15.48
N ASN A 8 2.15 8.52 15.89
CA ASN A 8 1.44 9.77 15.57
C ASN A 8 1.38 10.02 14.05
N TYR A 9 2.43 9.68 13.32
CA TYR A 9 2.43 9.79 11.86
C TYR A 9 1.41 8.84 11.22
N LEU A 10 1.36 7.57 11.63
CA LEU A 10 0.37 6.62 11.13
C LEU A 10 -1.06 7.05 11.46
N LEU A 11 -1.30 7.53 12.68
CA LEU A 11 -2.62 8.07 13.08
C LEU A 11 -3.01 9.28 12.23
N TYR A 12 -2.09 10.20 11.96
CA TYR A 12 -2.32 11.33 11.06
C TYR A 12 -2.66 10.88 9.63
N LEU A 13 -2.00 9.84 9.11
CA LEU A 13 -2.33 9.28 7.79
C LEU A 13 -3.73 8.67 7.79
N LEU A 14 -4.00 7.77 8.73
CA LEU A 14 -5.28 7.06 8.83
C LEU A 14 -6.47 7.99 9.11
N ALA A 15 -6.23 9.15 9.74
CA ALA A 15 -7.24 10.19 9.91
C ALA A 15 -7.71 10.82 8.58
N LYS A 16 -6.89 10.74 7.51
CA LYS A 16 -7.22 11.33 6.21
C LYS A 16 -7.88 10.36 5.25
N GLN A 17 -7.44 9.11 5.26
CA GLN A 17 -7.95 8.05 4.39
C GLN A 17 -7.51 6.67 4.89
N ASP A 18 -8.16 5.63 4.39
CA ASP A 18 -7.70 4.27 4.59
C ASP A 18 -6.43 4.00 3.77
N TYR A 19 -5.48 3.35 4.42
CA TYR A 19 -4.24 2.88 3.82
C TYR A 19 -4.14 1.37 3.98
N SER A 20 -3.49 0.70 3.03
CA SER A 20 -3.13 -0.71 3.21
C SER A 20 -1.91 -0.87 4.12
N ARG A 21 -1.76 -2.07 4.71
CA ARG A 21 -0.60 -2.44 5.52
C ARG A 21 0.70 -2.22 4.74
N LYS A 22 0.74 -2.64 3.47
CA LYS A 22 1.89 -2.43 2.59
C LYS A 22 2.21 -0.95 2.40
N GLN A 23 1.20 -0.11 2.16
CA GLN A 23 1.43 1.34 1.96
C GLN A 23 2.00 2.00 3.21
N LEU A 24 1.54 1.61 4.40
CA LEU A 24 2.09 2.14 5.64
C LEU A 24 3.49 1.61 5.92
N PHE A 25 3.75 0.34 5.61
CA PHE A 25 5.09 -0.24 5.68
C PHE A 25 6.06 0.53 4.79
N ASP A 26 5.78 0.65 3.50
CA ASP A 26 6.65 1.35 2.53
C ASP A 26 6.90 2.81 2.95
N LYS A 27 5.89 3.49 3.51
CA LYS A 27 6.02 4.88 4.04
C LYS A 27 6.89 4.98 5.28
N LEU A 28 6.92 3.95 6.13
CA LEU A 28 7.77 3.91 7.30
C LEU A 28 9.19 3.47 6.94
N THR A 29 9.37 2.54 6.00
CA THR A 29 10.68 2.13 5.49
C THR A 29 11.40 3.26 4.76
N ALA A 30 10.66 4.16 4.12
CA ALA A 30 11.21 5.38 3.55
C ALA A 30 11.72 6.38 4.60
N ARG A 31 11.53 6.12 5.91
CA ARG A 31 12.08 6.92 7.01
C ARG A 31 13.28 6.19 7.60
N GLU A 32 14.38 6.91 7.82
CA GLU A 32 15.68 6.32 8.18
C GLU A 32 15.78 5.77 9.62
N ASN A 33 14.77 5.98 10.47
CA ASN A 33 14.89 5.81 11.93
C ASN A 33 14.07 4.66 12.53
N ILE A 34 13.63 3.68 11.74
CA ILE A 34 12.86 2.53 12.25
C ILE A 34 13.26 1.25 11.52
N SER A 35 13.49 0.18 12.27
CA SER A 35 13.79 -1.13 11.68
C SER A 35 12.53 -1.81 11.13
N ASN A 36 12.70 -2.70 10.16
CA ASN A 36 11.57 -3.43 9.57
C ASN A 36 10.76 -4.23 10.62
N ASP A 37 11.43 -4.81 11.62
CA ASP A 37 10.77 -5.57 12.69
C ASP A 37 9.94 -4.67 13.61
N GLU A 38 10.42 -3.45 13.90
CA GLU A 38 9.67 -2.44 14.64
C GLU A 38 8.46 -1.94 13.83
N ILE A 39 8.61 -1.76 12.51
CA ILE A 39 7.48 -1.41 11.64
C ILE A 39 6.42 -2.50 11.70
N VAL A 40 6.81 -3.77 11.54
CA VAL A 40 5.88 -4.91 11.57
C VAL A 40 5.13 -4.95 12.90
N THR A 41 5.86 -4.84 14.01
CA THR A 41 5.28 -4.84 15.37
C THR A 41 4.29 -3.69 15.57
N LEU A 42 4.62 -2.49 15.06
CA LEU A 42 3.74 -1.33 15.14
C LEU A 42 2.48 -1.51 14.29
N LEU A 43 2.59 -2.05 13.08
CA LEU A 43 1.43 -2.31 12.22
C LEU A 43 0.52 -3.40 12.81
N ASP A 44 1.09 -4.41 13.47
CA ASP A 44 0.32 -5.42 14.20
C ASP A 44 -0.49 -4.82 15.35
N GLU A 45 0.08 -3.86 16.09
CA GLU A 45 -0.65 -3.10 17.11
C GLU A 45 -1.84 -2.35 16.49
N PHE A 46 -1.64 -1.71 15.33
CA PHE A 46 -2.68 -0.95 14.63
C PHE A 46 -3.81 -1.84 14.10
N GLU A 47 -3.49 -3.04 13.61
CA GLU A 47 -4.48 -4.04 13.20
C GLU A 47 -5.25 -4.59 14.40
N LYS A 48 -4.56 -4.86 15.51
CA LYS A 48 -5.19 -5.30 16.76
C LYS A 48 -6.20 -4.28 17.28
N HIS A 49 -5.89 -2.98 17.17
CA HIS A 49 -6.81 -1.90 17.48
C HIS A 49 -7.87 -1.61 16.40
N LYS A 50 -7.85 -2.34 15.27
CA LYS A 50 -8.73 -2.13 14.10
C LYS A 50 -8.62 -0.73 13.48
N TRP A 51 -7.52 -0.03 13.70
CA TRP A 51 -7.21 1.23 13.04
C TRP A 51 -6.76 0.98 11.60
N LEU A 52 -5.97 -0.07 11.39
CA LEU A 52 -5.54 -0.55 10.08
C LEU A 52 -6.40 -1.74 9.64
N SER A 53 -6.87 -1.73 8.39
CA SER A 53 -7.64 -2.81 7.80
C SER A 53 -7.54 -2.81 6.28
N ASP A 54 -6.87 -3.81 5.71
CA ASP A 54 -6.77 -4.00 4.25
C ASP A 54 -8.14 -4.25 3.60
N ASP A 55 -9.08 -4.84 4.34
CA ASP A 55 -10.47 -5.01 3.89
C ASP A 55 -11.18 -3.67 3.71
N ARG A 56 -11.06 -2.76 4.70
CA ARG A 56 -11.63 -1.41 4.59
C ARG A 56 -10.99 -0.63 3.45
N PHE A 57 -9.66 -0.70 3.34
CA PHE A 57 -8.91 -0.12 2.23
C PHE A 57 -9.41 -0.63 0.86
N ALA A 58 -9.56 -1.95 0.69
CA ALA A 58 -10.03 -2.54 -0.56
C ALA A 58 -11.44 -2.08 -0.93
N ARG A 59 -12.35 -1.98 0.06
CA ARG A 59 -13.71 -1.46 -0.17
C ARG A 59 -13.69 -0.01 -0.63
N VAL A 60 -12.96 0.85 0.06
CA VAL A 60 -12.82 2.27 -0.32
C VAL A 60 -12.22 2.41 -1.71
N PHE A 61 -11.19 1.63 -2.03
CA PHE A 61 -10.59 1.59 -3.37
C PHE A 61 -11.62 1.23 -4.44
N ILE A 62 -12.38 0.13 -4.25
CA ILE A 62 -13.41 -0.29 -5.21
C ILE A 62 -14.49 0.78 -5.37
N ILE A 63 -14.99 1.36 -4.27
CA ILE A 63 -15.99 2.43 -4.30
C ILE A 63 -15.44 3.64 -5.07
N SER A 64 -14.18 4.00 -4.86
CA SER A 64 -13.51 5.11 -5.54
C SER A 64 -13.37 4.90 -7.05
N GLU A 65 -13.23 3.65 -7.50
CA GLU A 65 -13.16 3.33 -8.92
C GLU A 65 -14.55 3.23 -9.55
N ILE A 66 -15.55 2.77 -8.80
CA ILE A 66 -16.96 2.80 -9.23
C ILE A 66 -17.43 4.24 -9.39
N SER A 67 -17.09 5.16 -8.47
CA SER A 67 -17.46 6.57 -8.58
C SER A 67 -16.81 7.27 -9.78
N LYS A 68 -15.70 6.73 -10.29
CA LYS A 68 -15.06 7.13 -11.55
C LYS A 68 -15.64 6.41 -12.78
N TYR A 69 -16.78 5.73 -12.62
CA TYR A 69 -17.47 4.96 -13.67
C TYR A 69 -16.59 3.86 -14.30
N ARG A 70 -15.63 3.29 -13.54
CA ARG A 70 -14.82 2.17 -14.03
C ARG A 70 -15.58 0.85 -13.88
N GLY A 71 -15.67 0.09 -14.97
CA GLY A 71 -16.27 -1.24 -14.94
C GLY A 71 -15.41 -2.27 -14.19
N LYS A 72 -16.05 -3.32 -13.65
CA LYS A 72 -15.41 -4.40 -12.86
C LYS A 72 -14.10 -4.89 -13.45
N ARG A 73 -14.05 -5.21 -14.75
CA ARG A 73 -12.85 -5.70 -15.43
C ARG A 73 -11.67 -4.72 -15.29
N ARG A 74 -11.93 -3.42 -15.44
CA ARG A 74 -10.90 -2.39 -15.30
C ARG A 74 -10.40 -2.28 -13.86
N ILE A 75 -11.30 -2.30 -12.88
CA ILE A 75 -10.95 -2.24 -11.45
C ILE A 75 -10.02 -3.41 -11.08
N VAL A 76 -10.41 -4.64 -11.47
CA VAL A 76 -9.61 -5.84 -11.22
C VAL A 76 -8.27 -5.76 -11.92
N ASN A 77 -8.24 -5.36 -13.20
CA ASN A 77 -6.99 -5.22 -13.94
C ASN A 77 -6.06 -4.18 -13.32
N THR A 78 -6.58 -3.05 -12.84
CA THR A 78 -5.77 -2.04 -12.14
C THR A 78 -5.18 -2.60 -10.85
N ALA A 79 -5.96 -3.33 -10.05
CA ALA A 79 -5.47 -3.94 -8.83
C ALA A 79 -4.39 -5.01 -9.09
N VAL A 80 -4.59 -5.86 -10.10
CA VAL A 80 -3.63 -6.90 -10.52
C VAL A 80 -2.36 -6.27 -11.07
N TYR A 81 -2.49 -5.28 -11.95
CA TYR A 81 -1.36 -4.52 -12.51
C TYR A 81 -0.52 -3.90 -11.38
N GLN A 82 -1.15 -3.21 -10.43
CA GLN A 82 -0.43 -2.61 -9.31
C GLN A 82 0.32 -3.65 -8.47
N LYS A 83 -0.28 -4.83 -8.26
CA LYS A 83 0.38 -5.94 -7.55
C LYS A 83 1.60 -6.45 -8.32
N ALA A 84 1.49 -6.62 -9.64
CA ALA A 84 2.59 -7.06 -10.49
C ALA A 84 3.74 -6.04 -10.51
N VAL A 85 3.43 -4.76 -10.72
CA VAL A 85 4.41 -3.65 -10.66
C VAL A 85 5.15 -3.65 -9.32
N ASN A 86 4.42 -3.72 -8.21
CA ASN A 86 5.01 -3.74 -6.87
C ASN A 86 5.94 -4.94 -6.64
N TYR A 87 5.59 -6.12 -7.19
CA TYR A 87 6.42 -7.31 -7.11
C TYR A 87 7.71 -7.14 -7.91
N LEU A 88 7.64 -6.60 -9.12
CA LEU A 88 8.81 -6.41 -9.97
C LEU A 88 9.75 -5.34 -9.40
N LEU A 89 9.22 -4.21 -8.92
CA LEU A 89 10.03 -3.18 -8.26
C LEU A 89 10.80 -3.75 -7.05
N TYR A 90 10.14 -4.60 -6.25
CA TYR A 90 10.78 -5.27 -5.11
C TYR A 90 11.94 -6.20 -5.53
N ASN A 91 11.85 -6.81 -6.71
CA ASN A 91 12.89 -7.68 -7.26
C ASN A 91 13.98 -6.91 -8.04
N GLY A 92 13.99 -5.57 -7.96
CA GLY A 92 15.06 -4.74 -8.55
C GLY A 92 14.84 -4.32 -10.00
N PHE A 93 13.67 -4.61 -10.58
CA PHE A 93 13.32 -4.13 -11.91
C PHE A 93 12.98 -2.63 -11.87
N ASN A 94 13.37 -1.89 -12.91
CA ASN A 94 13.00 -0.49 -13.07
C ASN A 94 11.65 -0.33 -13.82
N PHE A 95 11.10 0.88 -13.82
CA PHE A 95 9.79 1.13 -14.45
C PHE A 95 9.78 0.88 -15.96
N ASP A 96 10.89 1.12 -16.66
CA ASP A 96 10.98 0.94 -18.10
C ASP A 96 10.93 -0.55 -18.47
N GLU A 97 11.68 -1.39 -17.72
CA GLU A 97 11.66 -2.86 -17.85
C GLU A 97 10.28 -3.45 -17.57
N ILE A 98 9.60 -2.94 -16.54
CA ILE A 98 8.26 -3.39 -16.17
C ILE A 98 7.25 -3.01 -17.25
N ASN A 99 7.32 -1.79 -17.77
CA ASN A 99 6.43 -1.33 -18.83
C ASN A 99 6.62 -2.13 -20.10
N PHE A 100 7.87 -2.41 -20.49
CA PHE A 100 8.19 -3.28 -21.64
C PHE A 100 7.59 -4.69 -21.48
N ALA A 101 7.77 -5.31 -20.31
CA ALA A 101 7.23 -6.66 -20.06
C ALA A 101 5.70 -6.73 -20.05
N ILE A 102 5.01 -5.64 -19.69
CA ILE A 102 3.54 -5.60 -19.58
C ILE A 102 2.88 -5.10 -20.86
N SER A 103 3.51 -4.22 -21.63
CA SER A 103 2.98 -3.70 -22.90
C SER A 103 2.92 -4.78 -24.00
N GLY A 104 3.74 -5.83 -23.90
CA GLY A 104 3.75 -6.93 -24.85
C GLY A 104 4.29 -6.54 -26.23
N GLU A 105 5.06 -5.46 -26.31
CA GLU A 105 5.80 -5.10 -27.52
C GLU A 105 7.00 -6.05 -27.66
N ILE A 106 6.90 -6.98 -28.62
CA ILE A 106 7.99 -7.85 -29.08
C ILE A 106 8.73 -7.13 -30.22
#